data_AF-A0A6I1QN25-F1
#
_entry.id   AF-A0A6I1QN25-F1
#
_cell.length_a   1.000
_cell.length_b   1.000
_cell.length_c   1.000
_cell.angle_alpha   90.00
_cell.angle_beta   90.00
_cell.angle_gamma   90.00
#
_symmetry.space_group_name_H-M   'P 1'
#
loop_
_entity.id
_entity.type
_entity.pdbx_description
1 polymer ?
#
loop_
_entity_poly.entity_id
_entity_poly.type
_entity_poly.pdbx_seq_one_letter_code
_entity_poly.pdbx_strand_id
1 'polypeptide(L)'
;MPLISGEAHYALVTKAIAAGRVVPFLGAGASLCGRPPRTVFEPGKYLPSGAELTEYLSDSYPAGEPRDLLRVAQFVYVMEGSGPLYERLHTVFDADYPVTALHGLLASIPAMLQSKHYPNPHLLVMTTNYDDLLERAFAAVGEPCDVVWYVADGDSRGKFRHRTPDGEIRVIDKPNEYSALSLKERSVILKIHGAVNRVNSEEDSYVIAEDHYIDYLTRTDIAGLIPVTLAAKVKKSHFLFMGYSLADWNMRVILQRIWGGQQLTYKSWAIQNDPRELDIEFWRKRGVDILDVELNSYVAALQARLAALPISEDGS
;
A
#
# COMPACT_ATOMS: atom_id res chain seq x y z
N MET A 1 -8.29 -14.89 19.67
CA MET A 1 -7.06 -14.40 20.36
C MET A 1 -7.49 -13.34 21.36
N PRO A 2 -6.80 -13.14 22.50
CA PRO A 2 -6.97 -11.88 23.20
C PRO A 2 -6.49 -10.79 22.25
N LEU A 3 -7.30 -9.74 22.09
CA LEU A 3 -6.83 -8.48 21.51
C LEU A 3 -5.51 -8.13 22.19
N ILE A 4 -4.46 -7.83 21.42
CA ILE A 4 -3.21 -7.37 22.02
C ILE A 4 -3.51 -6.08 22.79
N SER A 5 -3.00 -5.96 24.02
CA SER A 5 -3.12 -4.71 24.76
C SER A 5 -2.51 -3.58 23.94
N GLY A 6 -3.22 -2.45 23.80
CA GLY A 6 -2.78 -1.32 22.99
C GLY A 6 -1.36 -0.87 23.34
N GLU A 7 -1.02 -0.76 24.63
CA GLU A 7 0.33 -0.36 25.06
C GLU A 7 1.42 -1.36 24.65
N ALA A 8 1.14 -2.66 24.78
CA ALA A 8 2.09 -3.71 24.39
C ALA A 8 2.31 -3.69 22.87
N HIS A 9 1.24 -3.50 22.09
CA HIS A 9 1.33 -3.34 20.64
C HIS A 9 2.20 -2.15 20.26
N TYR A 10 1.90 -0.95 20.79
CA TYR A 10 2.65 0.24 20.43
C TYR A 10 4.13 0.11 20.79
N ALA A 11 4.46 -0.45 21.96
CA ALA A 11 5.85 -0.67 22.37
C ALA A 11 6.60 -1.60 21.41
N LEU A 12 5.95 -2.66 20.91
CA LEU A 12 6.53 -3.58 19.93
C LEU A 12 6.73 -2.90 18.58
N VAL A 13 5.73 -2.19 18.08
CA VAL A 13 5.77 -1.54 16.76
C VAL A 13 6.80 -0.41 16.74
N THR A 14 6.84 0.48 17.74
CA THR A 14 7.81 1.59 17.76
C THR A 14 9.24 1.08 17.85
N LYS A 15 9.50 0.06 18.68
CA LYS A 15 10.80 -0.62 18.74
C LYS A 15 11.19 -1.23 17.40
N ALA A 16 10.25 -1.87 16.70
CA ALA A 16 10.51 -2.48 15.40
C ALA A 16 10.72 -1.42 14.29
N ILE A 17 9.99 -0.30 14.32
CA ILE A 17 10.21 0.84 13.42
C ILE A 17 11.60 1.45 13.65
N ALA A 18 11.96 1.72 14.89
CA ALA A 18 13.27 2.26 15.26
C ALA A 18 14.44 1.36 14.83
N ALA A 19 14.23 0.04 14.85
CA ALA A 19 15.19 -0.94 14.36
C ALA A 19 15.21 -1.06 12.81
N GLY A 20 14.37 -0.34 12.08
CA GLY A 20 14.21 -0.46 10.64
C GLY A 20 13.71 -1.84 10.22
N ARG A 21 12.81 -2.46 10.98
CA ARG A 21 12.30 -3.83 10.74
C ARG A 21 10.79 -3.90 10.50
N VAL A 22 10.14 -2.77 10.21
CA VAL A 22 8.72 -2.74 9.84
C VAL A 22 8.57 -2.33 8.38
N VAL A 23 7.68 -3.02 7.67
CA VAL A 23 7.16 -2.63 6.37
C VAL A 23 5.68 -2.25 6.55
N PRO A 24 5.34 -0.96 6.54
CA PRO A 24 3.96 -0.51 6.45
C PRO A 24 3.32 -1.04 5.16
N PHE A 25 2.13 -1.61 5.26
CA PHE A 25 1.37 -2.12 4.12
C PHE A 25 0.00 -1.45 4.07
N LEU A 26 -0.23 -0.64 3.05
CA LEU A 26 -1.45 0.16 2.90
C LEU A 26 -2.43 -0.48 1.93
N GLY A 27 -3.70 -0.54 2.35
CA GLY A 27 -4.84 -0.82 1.47
C GLY A 27 -5.69 0.42 1.22
N ALA A 28 -6.79 0.27 0.47
CA ALA A 28 -7.62 1.39 0.03
C ALA A 28 -8.16 2.25 1.19
N GLY A 29 -8.41 1.64 2.36
CA GLY A 29 -8.86 2.37 3.56
C GLY A 29 -7.81 3.33 4.13
N ALA A 30 -6.53 3.19 3.76
CA ALA A 30 -5.46 4.09 4.22
C ALA A 30 -5.66 5.50 3.65
N SER A 31 -6.10 5.58 2.39
CA SER A 31 -6.45 6.84 1.73
C SER A 31 -7.74 7.49 2.26
N LEU A 32 -8.49 6.76 3.10
CA LEU A 32 -9.68 7.27 3.80
C LEU A 32 -9.39 7.67 5.25
N CYS A 33 -8.15 7.57 5.72
CA CYS A 33 -7.78 7.92 7.09
C CYS A 33 -8.16 9.38 7.41
N GLY A 34 -8.97 9.57 8.46
CA GLY A 34 -9.46 10.90 8.87
C GLY A 34 -10.64 11.43 8.05
N ARG A 35 -11.18 10.65 7.09
CA ARG A 35 -12.42 10.99 6.38
C ARG A 35 -13.61 10.93 7.36
N PRO A 36 -14.41 12.01 7.50
CA PRO A 36 -15.53 11.99 8.43
C PRO A 36 -16.56 10.92 8.06
N PRO A 37 -17.19 10.25 9.06
CA PRO A 37 -18.20 9.22 8.80
C PRO A 37 -19.34 9.75 7.92
N ARG A 38 -19.86 8.88 7.02
CA ARG A 38 -20.97 9.19 6.09
C ARG A 38 -20.69 10.27 5.05
N THR A 39 -19.49 10.83 5.00
CA THR A 39 -19.07 11.67 3.87
C THR A 39 -19.02 10.80 2.62
N VAL A 40 -19.54 11.29 1.50
CA VAL A 40 -19.55 10.58 0.21
C VAL A 40 -18.33 10.96 -0.64
N PHE A 41 -18.01 10.12 -1.62
CA PHE A 41 -16.97 10.36 -2.60
C PHE A 41 -17.25 11.65 -3.35
N GLU A 42 -16.24 12.53 -3.40
CA GLU A 42 -16.25 13.75 -4.20
C GLU A 42 -14.83 13.97 -4.74
N PRO A 43 -14.64 14.00 -6.07
CA PRO A 43 -13.34 14.24 -6.68
C PRO A 43 -12.64 15.47 -6.10
N GLY A 44 -11.36 15.32 -5.77
CA GLY A 44 -10.54 16.38 -5.16
C GLY A 44 -10.77 16.62 -3.67
N LYS A 45 -11.79 16.02 -3.04
CA LYS A 45 -11.98 16.08 -1.57
C LYS A 45 -11.58 14.81 -0.86
N TYR A 46 -12.11 13.68 -1.32
CA TYR A 46 -11.81 12.36 -0.73
C TYR A 46 -11.74 11.31 -1.83
N LEU A 47 -10.74 10.42 -1.74
CA LEU A 47 -10.70 9.24 -2.62
C LEU A 47 -11.90 8.33 -2.35
N PRO A 48 -12.37 7.57 -3.36
CA PRO A 48 -13.49 6.67 -3.19
C PRO A 48 -13.09 5.45 -2.36
N SER A 49 -14.02 4.95 -1.57
CA SER A 49 -13.97 3.56 -1.08
C SER A 49 -14.19 2.58 -2.22
N GLY A 50 -13.89 1.29 -2.01
CA GLY A 50 -14.16 0.25 -3.01
C GLY A 50 -15.63 0.20 -3.45
N ALA A 51 -16.56 0.41 -2.52
CA ALA A 51 -17.99 0.46 -2.82
C ALA A 51 -18.37 1.70 -3.67
N GLU A 52 -17.80 2.86 -3.38
CA GLU A 52 -18.04 4.08 -4.15
C GLU A 52 -17.43 4.01 -5.54
N LEU A 53 -16.24 3.41 -5.67
CA LEU A 53 -15.63 3.15 -6.98
C LEU A 53 -16.44 2.13 -7.78
N THR A 54 -17.01 1.12 -7.12
CA THR A 54 -17.92 0.16 -7.77
C THR A 54 -19.12 0.89 -8.36
N GLU A 55 -19.77 1.75 -7.58
CA GLU A 55 -20.93 2.51 -8.05
C GLU A 55 -20.55 3.46 -9.20
N TYR A 56 -19.41 4.15 -9.11
CA TYR A 56 -18.90 5.02 -10.16
C TYR A 56 -18.70 4.28 -11.50
N LEU A 57 -18.20 3.04 -11.46
CA LEU A 57 -17.97 2.23 -12.66
C LEU A 57 -19.24 1.51 -13.17
N SER A 58 -20.33 1.52 -12.40
CA SER A 58 -21.51 0.69 -12.66
C SER A 58 -22.52 1.28 -13.64
N ASP A 59 -22.24 2.41 -14.31
CA ASP A 59 -23.21 3.11 -15.18
C ASP A 59 -23.83 2.19 -16.24
N SER A 60 -23.00 1.40 -16.94
CA SER A 60 -23.44 0.41 -17.93
C SER A 60 -23.71 -0.99 -17.33
N TYR A 61 -23.56 -1.18 -16.02
CA TYR A 61 -23.59 -2.50 -15.40
C TYR A 61 -25.03 -3.02 -15.25
N PRO A 62 -25.34 -4.27 -15.63
CA PRO A 62 -26.71 -4.80 -15.62
C PRO A 62 -27.38 -4.73 -14.25
N ALA A 63 -28.65 -4.31 -14.24
CA ALA A 63 -29.46 -4.33 -13.03
C ALA A 63 -29.73 -5.77 -12.57
N GLY A 64 -29.65 -6.01 -11.26
CA GLY A 64 -29.92 -7.32 -10.65
C GLY A 64 -28.71 -8.25 -10.54
N GLU A 65 -27.57 -7.91 -11.13
CA GLU A 65 -26.31 -8.64 -10.95
C GLU A 65 -25.60 -8.23 -9.65
N PRO A 66 -24.86 -9.14 -8.98
CA PRO A 66 -24.05 -8.80 -7.82
C PRO A 66 -23.01 -7.73 -8.15
N ARG A 67 -23.07 -6.59 -7.44
CA ARG A 67 -22.15 -5.46 -7.61
C ARG A 67 -20.97 -5.59 -6.66
N ASP A 68 -19.85 -6.08 -7.17
CA ASP A 68 -18.54 -5.93 -6.56
C ASP A 68 -17.57 -5.31 -7.55
N LEU A 69 -16.56 -4.59 -7.03
CA LEU A 69 -15.64 -3.78 -7.84
C LEU A 69 -15.00 -4.59 -8.97
N LEU A 70 -14.65 -5.84 -8.68
CA LEU A 70 -13.94 -6.68 -9.62
C LEU A 70 -14.83 -7.06 -10.81
N ARG A 71 -16.06 -7.50 -10.54
CA ARG A 71 -17.03 -7.83 -11.61
C ARG A 71 -17.41 -6.62 -12.44
N VAL A 72 -17.61 -5.48 -11.81
CA VAL A 72 -17.94 -4.23 -12.51
C VAL A 72 -16.76 -3.79 -13.38
N ALA A 73 -15.53 -3.82 -12.86
CA ALA A 73 -14.35 -3.51 -13.63
C ALA A 73 -14.15 -4.49 -14.80
N GLN A 74 -14.34 -5.80 -14.58
CA GLN A 74 -14.28 -6.80 -15.65
C GLN A 74 -15.36 -6.58 -16.71
N PHE A 75 -16.57 -6.21 -16.29
CA PHE A 75 -17.66 -5.91 -17.23
C PHE A 75 -17.29 -4.74 -18.13
N VAL A 76 -16.82 -3.62 -17.58
CA VAL A 76 -16.37 -2.47 -18.38
C VAL A 76 -15.22 -2.89 -19.29
N TYR A 77 -14.24 -3.64 -18.76
CA TYR A 77 -13.09 -4.12 -19.52
C TYR A 77 -13.46 -4.99 -20.73
N VAL A 78 -14.43 -5.89 -20.58
CA VAL A 78 -14.86 -6.82 -21.66
C VAL A 78 -15.84 -6.17 -22.62
N MET A 79 -16.80 -5.41 -22.10
CA MET A 79 -17.92 -4.88 -22.89
C MET A 79 -17.57 -3.57 -23.59
N GLU A 80 -16.74 -2.73 -22.96
CA GLU A 80 -16.36 -1.43 -23.48
C GLU A 80 -14.88 -1.36 -23.90
N GLY A 81 -14.03 -2.23 -23.32
CA GLY A 81 -12.59 -2.29 -23.61
C GLY A 81 -11.72 -1.71 -22.49
N SER A 82 -10.41 -1.93 -22.60
CA SER A 82 -9.42 -1.45 -21.62
C SER A 82 -9.32 0.08 -21.56
N GLY A 83 -9.38 0.76 -22.71
CA GLY A 83 -9.31 2.22 -22.82
C GLY A 83 -10.36 2.93 -21.97
N PRO A 84 -11.67 2.69 -22.19
CA PRO A 84 -12.71 3.32 -21.38
C PRO A 84 -12.61 3.05 -19.88
N LEU A 85 -12.21 1.84 -19.48
CA LEU A 85 -11.96 1.55 -18.06
C LEU A 85 -10.82 2.42 -17.51
N TYR A 86 -9.70 2.52 -18.24
CA TYR A 86 -8.54 3.30 -17.83
C TYR A 86 -8.85 4.80 -17.79
N GLU A 87 -9.57 5.35 -18.77
CA GLU A 87 -10.01 6.75 -18.78
C GLU A 87 -10.87 7.09 -17.55
N ARG A 88 -11.80 6.20 -17.18
CA ARG A 88 -12.64 6.36 -15.98
C ARG A 88 -11.82 6.31 -14.70
N LEU A 89 -10.87 5.38 -14.60
CA LEU A 89 -9.98 5.26 -13.44
C LEU A 89 -9.03 6.45 -13.34
N HIS A 90 -8.48 6.89 -14.45
CA HIS A 90 -7.62 8.07 -14.54
C HIS A 90 -8.37 9.30 -14.03
N THR A 91 -9.60 9.53 -14.50
CA THR A 91 -10.46 10.63 -14.02
C THR A 91 -10.63 10.63 -12.50
N VAL A 92 -10.75 9.45 -11.89
CA VAL A 92 -10.89 9.31 -10.43
C VAL A 92 -9.58 9.58 -9.71
N PHE A 93 -8.47 8.97 -10.13
CA PHE A 93 -7.22 8.98 -9.39
C PHE A 93 -6.30 10.17 -9.73
N ASP A 94 -6.55 10.86 -10.84
CA ASP A 94 -5.87 12.10 -11.26
C ASP A 94 -6.53 13.38 -10.67
N ALA A 95 -7.48 13.25 -9.74
CA ALA A 95 -7.96 14.42 -9.01
C ALA A 95 -7.01 14.77 -7.84
N ASP A 96 -6.94 16.05 -7.48
CA ASP A 96 -6.07 16.54 -6.41
C ASP A 96 -6.66 16.33 -5.01
N TYR A 97 -6.41 15.16 -4.44
CA TYR A 97 -6.85 14.84 -3.08
C TYR A 97 -5.88 15.38 -2.02
N PRO A 98 -6.37 15.71 -0.80
CA PRO A 98 -5.49 16.07 0.32
C PRO A 98 -4.74 14.84 0.86
N VAL A 99 -3.50 15.04 1.28
CA VAL A 99 -2.75 14.02 2.04
C VAL A 99 -3.42 13.79 3.40
N THR A 100 -3.45 12.54 3.85
CA THR A 100 -4.04 12.16 5.14
C THR A 100 -3.00 12.21 6.25
N ALA A 101 -3.45 12.17 7.50
CA ALA A 101 -2.56 12.08 8.66
C ALA A 101 -1.65 10.83 8.62
N LEU A 102 -2.13 9.72 8.06
CA LEU A 102 -1.34 8.51 7.88
C LEU A 102 -0.18 8.73 6.90
N HIS A 103 -0.46 9.31 5.74
CA HIS A 103 0.58 9.61 4.74
C HIS A 103 1.62 10.58 5.31
N GLY A 104 1.17 11.65 5.98
CA GLY A 104 2.04 12.61 6.65
C GLY A 104 2.91 11.98 7.74
N LEU A 105 2.34 11.09 8.56
CA LEU A 105 3.11 10.35 9.56
C LEU A 105 4.22 9.53 8.89
N LEU A 106 3.88 8.69 7.91
CA LEU A 106 4.86 7.82 7.24
C LEU A 106 6.00 8.61 6.59
N ALA A 107 5.69 9.73 5.94
CA ALA A 107 6.68 10.63 5.36
C ALA A 107 7.60 11.28 6.41
N SER A 108 7.11 11.51 7.64
CA SER A 108 7.89 12.15 8.70
C SER A 108 8.84 11.20 9.46
N ILE A 109 8.60 9.88 9.39
CA ILE A 109 9.36 8.88 10.17
C ILE A 109 10.87 8.92 9.88
N PRO A 110 11.35 8.99 8.62
CA PRO A 110 12.79 9.03 8.36
C PRO A 110 13.49 10.17 9.07
N ALA A 111 12.98 11.40 8.98
CA ALA A 111 13.53 12.57 9.67
C ALA A 111 13.45 12.43 11.20
N MET A 112 12.36 11.86 11.74
CA MET A 112 12.25 11.58 13.19
C MET A 112 13.33 10.59 13.67
N LEU A 113 13.63 9.57 12.87
CA LEU A 113 14.62 8.55 13.21
C LEU A 113 16.06 9.08 13.02
N GLN A 114 16.32 9.82 11.94
CA GLN A 114 17.62 10.46 11.67
C GLN A 114 18.00 11.45 12.77
N SER A 115 17.08 12.34 13.18
CA SER A 115 17.32 13.32 14.26
C SER A 115 17.59 12.68 15.63
N LYS A 116 17.28 11.39 15.78
CA LYS A 116 17.54 10.58 16.97
C LYS A 116 18.67 9.56 16.76
N HIS A 117 19.45 9.67 15.69
CA HIS A 117 20.61 8.80 15.38
C HIS A 117 20.29 7.30 15.21
N TYR A 118 19.07 6.95 14.79
CA TYR A 118 18.77 5.55 14.48
C TYR A 118 19.43 5.14 13.15
N PRO A 119 20.05 3.94 13.07
CA PRO A 119 20.91 3.56 11.95
C PRO A 119 20.16 3.23 10.65
N ASN A 120 18.86 2.93 10.73
CA ASN A 120 18.05 2.52 9.58
C ASN A 120 16.77 3.36 9.49
N PRO A 121 16.87 4.67 9.17
CA PRO A 121 15.73 5.58 9.24
C PRO A 121 14.73 5.41 8.10
N HIS A 122 15.19 4.94 6.93
CA HIS A 122 14.35 4.90 5.74
C HIS A 122 13.39 3.71 5.71
N LEU A 123 12.22 3.96 5.13
CA LEU A 123 11.13 3.00 5.06
C LEU A 123 11.07 2.29 3.72
N LEU A 124 10.65 1.03 3.74
CA LEU A 124 9.99 0.41 2.61
C LEU A 124 8.49 0.42 2.93
N VAL A 125 7.71 1.19 2.18
CA VAL A 125 6.25 1.24 2.30
C VAL A 125 5.65 0.47 1.12
N MET A 126 4.81 -0.51 1.39
CA MET A 126 4.07 -1.25 0.36
C MET A 126 2.62 -0.76 0.31
N THR A 127 2.04 -0.69 -0.88
CA THR A 127 0.64 -0.27 -1.04
C THR A 127 -0.03 -0.93 -2.24
N THR A 128 -1.34 -1.18 -2.12
CA THR A 128 -2.22 -1.57 -3.24
C THR A 128 -3.00 -0.37 -3.81
N ASN A 129 -2.73 0.84 -3.35
CA ASN A 129 -3.44 2.04 -3.79
C ASN A 129 -2.79 2.62 -5.05
N TYR A 130 -3.63 3.13 -5.95
CA TYR A 130 -3.18 3.68 -7.23
C TYR A 130 -2.76 5.15 -7.14
N ASP A 131 -3.36 5.90 -6.20
CA ASP A 131 -3.14 7.34 -5.95
C ASP A 131 -1.70 7.72 -5.61
N ASP A 132 -1.36 9.01 -5.68
CA ASP A 132 -0.02 9.55 -5.43
C ASP A 132 0.15 10.19 -4.03
N LEU A 133 -0.72 9.88 -3.07
CA LEU A 133 -0.73 10.58 -1.77
C LEU A 133 0.50 10.31 -0.92
N LEU A 134 1.08 9.11 -0.99
CA LEU A 134 2.35 8.81 -0.32
C LEU A 134 3.47 9.65 -0.94
N GLU A 135 3.59 9.63 -2.26
CA GLU A 135 4.60 10.35 -3.04
C GLU A 135 4.54 11.85 -2.72
N ARG A 136 3.33 12.43 -2.69
CA ARG A 136 3.11 13.83 -2.33
C ARG A 136 3.42 14.13 -0.87
N ALA A 137 3.12 13.22 0.06
CA ALA A 137 3.46 13.40 1.47
C ALA A 137 4.97 13.42 1.71
N PHE A 138 5.72 12.52 1.06
CA PHE A 138 7.19 12.52 1.10
C PHE A 138 7.78 13.80 0.50
N ALA A 139 7.29 14.22 -0.68
CA ALA A 139 7.72 15.47 -1.31
C ALA A 139 7.42 16.70 -0.44
N ALA A 140 6.26 16.74 0.23
CA ALA A 140 5.83 17.88 1.06
C ALA A 140 6.73 18.11 2.28
N VAL A 141 7.37 17.06 2.80
CA VAL A 141 8.34 17.18 3.91
C VAL A 141 9.79 17.23 3.44
N GLY A 142 10.03 17.26 2.12
CA GLY A 142 11.36 17.30 1.52
C GLY A 142 12.15 16.01 1.68
N GLU A 143 11.49 14.86 1.92
CA GLU A 143 12.13 13.55 2.05
C GLU A 143 12.20 12.88 0.67
N PRO A 144 13.38 12.68 0.06
CA PRO A 144 13.50 12.00 -1.22
C PRO A 144 13.05 10.54 -1.11
N CYS A 145 12.26 10.06 -2.07
CA CYS A 145 11.84 8.66 -2.11
C CYS A 145 11.83 8.09 -3.53
N ASP A 146 12.23 6.83 -3.63
CA ASP A 146 12.06 6.05 -4.85
C ASP A 146 10.63 5.49 -4.93
N VAL A 147 10.04 5.48 -6.12
CA VAL A 147 8.70 4.93 -6.34
C VAL A 147 8.79 3.78 -7.34
N VAL A 148 8.32 2.61 -6.92
CA VAL A 148 8.38 1.38 -7.71
C VAL A 148 6.96 0.85 -7.88
N TRP A 149 6.49 0.65 -9.10
CA TRP A 149 5.12 0.18 -9.34
C TRP A 149 5.02 -0.93 -10.37
N TYR A 150 4.04 -1.81 -10.19
CA TYR A 150 3.75 -2.91 -11.09
C TYR A 150 3.13 -2.42 -12.40
N VAL A 151 3.50 -3.02 -13.52
CA VAL A 151 2.92 -2.74 -14.84
C VAL A 151 1.89 -3.81 -15.20
N ALA A 152 0.61 -3.43 -15.19
CA ALA A 152 -0.52 -4.33 -15.38
C ALA A 152 -0.80 -4.63 -16.86
N ASP A 153 -0.44 -3.71 -17.78
CA ASP A 153 -0.71 -3.86 -19.21
C ASP A 153 0.40 -3.27 -20.10
N GLY A 154 0.33 -3.54 -21.41
CA GLY A 154 1.28 -3.07 -22.43
C GLY A 154 2.57 -3.89 -22.55
N ASP A 155 3.56 -3.35 -23.27
CA ASP A 155 4.80 -4.09 -23.63
C ASP A 155 5.63 -4.53 -22.43
N SER A 156 5.56 -3.79 -21.32
CA SER A 156 6.27 -4.09 -20.08
C SER A 156 5.42 -4.85 -19.06
N ARG A 157 4.27 -5.39 -19.48
CA ARG A 157 3.33 -6.11 -18.61
C ARG A 157 4.00 -7.21 -17.79
N GLY A 158 3.78 -7.16 -16.48
CA GLY A 158 4.33 -8.10 -15.50
C GLY A 158 5.69 -7.73 -14.94
N LYS A 159 6.25 -6.59 -15.34
CA LYS A 159 7.47 -6.02 -14.76
C LYS A 159 7.12 -4.91 -13.77
N PHE A 160 8.16 -4.35 -13.15
CA PHE A 160 8.05 -3.13 -12.35
C PHE A 160 8.74 -1.97 -13.07
N ARG A 161 8.22 -0.75 -12.89
CA ARG A 161 8.93 0.50 -13.20
C ARG A 161 9.46 1.11 -11.91
N HIS A 162 10.56 1.84 -12.02
CA HIS A 162 11.15 2.63 -10.94
C HIS A 162 11.25 4.08 -11.40
N ARG A 163 10.74 4.99 -10.57
CA ARG A 163 10.93 6.44 -10.64
C ARG A 163 11.82 6.89 -9.51
N THR A 164 12.94 7.52 -9.85
CA THR A 164 13.85 8.15 -8.89
C THR A 164 13.31 9.51 -8.41
N PRO A 165 13.86 10.11 -7.33
CA PRO A 165 13.36 11.39 -6.81
C PRO A 165 13.48 12.58 -7.77
N ASP A 166 14.42 12.53 -8.71
CA ASP A 166 14.60 13.52 -9.79
C ASP A 166 13.63 13.29 -10.97
N GLY A 167 12.84 12.21 -10.94
CA GLY A 167 11.78 11.93 -11.90
C GLY A 167 12.17 10.99 -13.03
N GLU A 168 13.39 10.46 -13.09
CA GLU A 168 13.76 9.48 -14.12
C GLU A 168 12.98 8.18 -13.95
N ILE A 169 12.31 7.73 -15.02
CA ILE A 169 11.54 6.48 -15.03
C ILE A 169 12.29 5.42 -15.83
N ARG A 170 12.41 4.21 -15.26
CA ARG A 170 12.99 3.05 -15.96
C ARG A 170 12.27 1.75 -15.64
N VAL A 171 12.18 0.86 -16.62
CA VAL A 171 11.68 -0.50 -16.43
C VAL A 171 12.75 -1.33 -15.72
N ILE A 172 12.35 -2.14 -14.74
CA ILE A 172 13.19 -3.12 -14.07
C ILE A 172 13.11 -4.43 -14.88
N ASP A 173 13.99 -4.58 -15.86
CA ASP A 173 14.01 -5.77 -16.72
C ASP A 173 14.56 -7.01 -16.02
N LYS A 174 15.61 -6.82 -15.22
CA LYS A 174 16.29 -7.89 -14.50
C LYS A 174 16.38 -7.55 -13.01
N PRO A 175 15.39 -7.93 -12.19
CA PRO A 175 15.34 -7.58 -10.77
C PRO A 175 16.57 -8.05 -9.98
N ASN A 176 17.16 -9.18 -10.36
CA ASN A 176 18.37 -9.73 -9.73
C ASN A 176 19.65 -8.90 -9.99
N GLU A 177 19.69 -8.14 -11.08
CA GLU A 177 20.81 -7.27 -11.47
C GLU A 177 20.56 -5.80 -11.10
N TYR A 178 19.37 -5.47 -10.57
CA TYR A 178 18.94 -4.10 -10.33
C TYR A 178 19.48 -3.54 -9.00
N SER A 179 20.40 -2.58 -9.06
CA SER A 179 21.12 -2.02 -7.90
C SER A 179 20.77 -0.58 -7.55
N ALA A 180 19.86 0.07 -8.31
CA ALA A 180 19.53 1.49 -8.12
C ALA A 180 18.67 1.79 -6.88
N LEU A 181 18.29 0.78 -6.09
CA LEU A 181 17.45 0.94 -4.89
C LEU A 181 18.21 0.57 -3.62
N SER A 182 18.34 1.54 -2.72
CA SER A 182 19.07 1.40 -1.46
C SER A 182 18.32 2.07 -0.30
N LEU A 183 17.78 1.24 0.61
CA LEU A 183 17.17 1.71 1.86
C LEU A 183 18.19 2.32 2.85
N LYS A 184 19.49 2.28 2.53
CA LYS A 184 20.50 3.04 3.27
C LYS A 184 20.52 4.51 2.86
N GLU A 185 20.10 4.81 1.64
CA GLU A 185 20.13 6.17 1.09
C GLU A 185 18.80 6.89 1.25
N ARG A 186 17.68 6.20 0.96
CA ARG A 186 16.35 6.82 0.94
C ARG A 186 15.23 5.80 1.07
N SER A 187 14.02 6.30 1.31
CA SER A 187 12.81 5.47 1.43
C SER A 187 12.31 5.01 0.05
N VAL A 188 11.62 3.86 0.03
CA VAL A 188 11.04 3.28 -1.19
C VAL A 188 9.54 3.05 -1.00
N ILE A 189 8.73 3.53 -1.93
CA ILE A 189 7.30 3.23 -2.05
C ILE A 189 7.12 2.14 -3.11
N LEU A 190 6.58 0.98 -2.73
CA LEU A 190 6.34 -0.16 -3.61
C LEU A 190 4.84 -0.37 -3.83
N LYS A 191 4.35 -0.01 -5.02
CA LYS A 191 2.95 -0.08 -5.44
C LYS A 191 2.69 -1.34 -6.27
N ILE A 192 2.07 -2.33 -5.65
CA ILE A 192 1.99 -3.69 -6.23
C ILE A 192 0.77 -3.89 -7.13
N HIS A 193 -0.15 -2.92 -7.17
CA HIS A 193 -1.35 -2.90 -8.03
C HIS A 193 -1.21 -1.95 -9.22
N GLY A 194 -0.04 -1.32 -9.37
CA GLY A 194 0.16 -0.24 -10.32
C GLY A 194 -0.10 1.13 -9.70
N ALA A 195 -0.24 2.14 -10.55
CA ALA A 195 -0.31 3.55 -10.17
C ALA A 195 -0.98 4.36 -11.28
N VAL A 196 -1.67 5.44 -10.88
CA VAL A 196 -2.00 6.53 -11.79
C VAL A 196 -0.71 7.27 -12.19
N ASN A 197 -0.61 7.66 -13.45
CA ASN A 197 0.45 8.50 -13.97
C ASN A 197 -0.09 9.90 -14.27
N ARG A 198 0.24 10.84 -13.38
CA ARG A 198 -0.15 12.26 -13.44
C ARG A 198 0.36 13.04 -14.66
N VAL A 199 1.29 12.47 -15.42
CA VAL A 199 1.95 13.15 -16.55
C VAL A 199 1.49 12.56 -17.88
N ASN A 200 1.30 11.24 -17.94
CA ASN A 200 0.93 10.53 -19.16
C ASN A 200 -0.07 9.40 -18.83
N SER A 201 -1.35 9.63 -19.12
CA SER A 201 -2.43 8.68 -18.88
C SER A 201 -2.26 7.36 -19.62
N GLU A 202 -1.57 7.35 -20.78
CA GLU A 202 -1.27 6.13 -21.54
C GLU A 202 -0.32 5.18 -20.79
N GLU A 203 0.36 5.68 -19.75
CA GLU A 203 1.25 4.92 -18.90
C GLU A 203 0.65 4.53 -17.55
N ASP A 204 -0.66 4.76 -17.37
CA ASP A 204 -1.40 4.26 -16.22
C ASP A 204 -1.28 2.74 -16.08
N SER A 205 -1.41 2.25 -14.86
CA SER A 205 -1.36 0.82 -14.57
C SER A 205 -2.31 0.47 -13.44
N TYR A 206 -3.32 -0.37 -13.73
CA TYR A 206 -4.34 -0.75 -12.77
C TYR A 206 -4.57 -2.26 -12.74
N VAL A 207 -4.17 -2.94 -11.66
CA VAL A 207 -4.62 -4.30 -11.37
C VAL A 207 -5.99 -4.22 -10.70
N ILE A 208 -7.08 -4.37 -11.47
CA ILE A 208 -8.45 -4.11 -10.99
C ILE A 208 -9.52 -5.06 -11.57
N ALA A 209 -9.37 -5.51 -12.82
CA ALA A 209 -10.27 -6.46 -13.48
C ALA A 209 -9.85 -7.92 -13.20
N GLU A 210 -10.75 -8.90 -13.39
CA GLU A 210 -10.49 -10.33 -13.13
C GLU A 210 -9.28 -10.82 -13.92
N ASP A 211 -9.21 -10.48 -15.20
CA ASP A 211 -8.11 -10.87 -16.08
C ASP A 211 -6.77 -10.32 -15.58
N HIS A 212 -6.75 -9.11 -15.02
CA HIS A 212 -5.54 -8.56 -14.41
C HIS A 212 -5.08 -9.42 -13.24
N TYR A 213 -5.98 -9.87 -12.35
CA TYR A 213 -5.60 -10.73 -11.22
C TYR A 213 -5.20 -12.14 -11.65
N ILE A 214 -5.81 -12.70 -12.71
CA ILE A 214 -5.40 -14.00 -13.28
C ILE A 214 -3.99 -13.90 -13.85
N ASP A 215 -3.72 -12.89 -14.67
CA ASP A 215 -2.39 -12.62 -15.22
C ASP A 215 -1.37 -12.30 -14.13
N TYR A 216 -1.81 -11.64 -13.06
CA TYR A 216 -0.99 -11.37 -11.89
C TYR A 216 -0.61 -12.65 -11.16
N LEU A 217 -1.56 -13.57 -10.96
CA LEU A 217 -1.37 -14.83 -10.22
C LEU A 217 -0.60 -15.90 -10.98
N THR A 218 -0.71 -15.94 -12.31
CA THR A 218 -0.04 -16.94 -13.15
C THR A 218 1.46 -16.67 -13.34
N ARG A 219 1.93 -15.50 -12.92
CA ARG A 219 3.33 -15.10 -13.00
C ARG A 219 4.10 -15.47 -11.73
N THR A 220 5.43 -15.49 -11.85
CA THR A 220 6.38 -15.68 -10.74
C THR A 220 5.99 -14.82 -9.52
N ASP A 221 6.22 -15.36 -8.31
CA ASP A 221 6.01 -14.68 -7.04
C ASP A 221 6.60 -13.26 -7.05
N ILE A 222 5.94 -12.31 -6.38
CA ILE A 222 6.39 -10.90 -6.33
C ILE A 222 7.83 -10.78 -5.85
N ALA A 223 8.25 -11.66 -4.93
CA ALA A 223 9.61 -11.70 -4.43
C ALA A 223 10.68 -11.94 -5.52
N GLY A 224 10.31 -12.56 -6.65
CA GLY A 224 11.17 -12.72 -7.82
C GLY A 224 11.09 -11.57 -8.83
N LEU A 225 10.11 -10.67 -8.68
CA LEU A 225 9.87 -9.54 -9.58
C LEU A 225 10.39 -8.21 -9.04
N ILE A 226 10.69 -8.13 -7.74
CA ILE A 226 11.28 -6.95 -7.12
C ILE A 226 12.79 -7.13 -6.93
N PRO A 227 13.57 -6.03 -6.89
CA PRO A 227 15.00 -6.10 -6.65
C PRO A 227 15.38 -6.84 -5.36
N VAL A 228 16.52 -7.53 -5.37
CA VAL A 228 16.96 -8.43 -4.28
C VAL A 228 17.04 -7.70 -2.93
N THR A 229 17.40 -6.41 -2.94
CA THR A 229 17.46 -5.56 -1.75
C THR A 229 16.08 -5.40 -1.10
N LEU A 230 15.03 -5.14 -1.90
CA LEU A 230 13.65 -5.05 -1.42
C LEU A 230 13.12 -6.42 -0.99
N ALA A 231 13.38 -7.47 -1.78
CA ALA A 231 12.97 -8.83 -1.44
C ALA A 231 13.56 -9.29 -0.09
N ALA A 232 14.83 -8.96 0.17
CA ALA A 232 15.48 -9.25 1.45
C ALA A 232 14.83 -8.49 2.60
N LYS A 233 14.46 -7.21 2.40
CA LYS A 233 13.73 -6.41 3.39
C LYS A 233 12.37 -7.01 3.70
N VAL A 234 11.57 -7.34 2.68
CA VAL A 234 10.24 -7.97 2.81
C VAL A 234 10.33 -9.29 3.60
N LYS A 235 11.33 -10.12 3.32
CA LYS A 235 11.53 -11.41 4.01
C LYS A 235 11.97 -11.26 5.48
N LYS A 236 12.62 -10.16 5.84
CA LYS A 236 13.23 -9.93 7.18
C LYS A 236 12.57 -8.77 7.95
N SER A 237 11.26 -8.59 7.77
CA SER A 237 10.51 -7.51 8.43
C SER A 237 9.18 -8.00 9.00
N HIS A 238 8.74 -7.30 10.03
CA HIS A 238 7.36 -7.29 10.48
C HIS A 238 6.51 -6.48 9.50
N PHE A 239 5.24 -6.86 9.31
CA PHE A 239 4.28 -6.09 8.52
C PHE A 239 3.30 -5.36 9.44
N LEU A 240 2.98 -4.13 9.06
CA LEU A 240 1.94 -3.33 9.70
C LEU A 240 0.87 -2.99 8.65
N PHE A 241 -0.20 -3.78 8.61
CA PHE A 241 -1.31 -3.60 7.68
C PHE A 241 -2.24 -2.49 8.18
N MET A 242 -2.52 -1.50 7.33
CA MET A 242 -3.35 -0.34 7.65
C MET A 242 -4.32 -0.05 6.51
N GLY A 243 -5.60 0.17 6.86
CA GLY A 243 -6.64 0.42 5.86
C GLY A 243 -6.87 -0.77 4.92
N TYR A 244 -6.55 -1.97 5.39
CA TYR A 244 -6.58 -3.20 4.61
C TYR A 244 -7.86 -3.99 4.93
N SER A 245 -8.75 -4.10 3.94
CA SER A 245 -9.98 -4.88 4.06
C SER A 245 -9.75 -6.29 3.50
N LEU A 246 -10.05 -7.31 4.28
CA LEU A 246 -10.06 -8.70 3.80
C LEU A 246 -11.44 -9.12 3.24
N ALA A 247 -12.40 -8.19 3.18
CA ALA A 247 -13.68 -8.44 2.53
C ALA A 247 -13.49 -8.82 1.06
N ASP A 248 -12.52 -8.18 0.41
CA ASP A 248 -12.24 -8.37 -1.00
C ASP A 248 -11.25 -9.52 -1.19
N TRP A 249 -11.60 -10.51 -2.01
CA TRP A 249 -10.77 -11.70 -2.22
C TRP A 249 -9.43 -11.35 -2.90
N ASN A 250 -9.40 -10.30 -3.70
CA ASN A 250 -8.21 -9.79 -4.38
C ASN A 250 -7.10 -9.37 -3.39
N MET A 251 -7.44 -8.89 -2.21
CA MET A 251 -6.47 -8.61 -1.15
C MET A 251 -5.82 -9.92 -0.67
N ARG A 252 -6.60 -10.99 -0.52
CA ARG A 252 -6.07 -12.32 -0.14
C ARG A 252 -5.16 -12.92 -1.19
N VAL A 253 -5.43 -12.65 -2.48
CA VAL A 253 -4.55 -13.02 -3.61
C VAL A 253 -3.17 -12.41 -3.47
N ILE A 254 -3.10 -11.14 -3.12
CA ILE A 254 -1.83 -10.46 -2.94
C ILE A 254 -1.04 -11.07 -1.80
N LEU A 255 -1.70 -11.33 -0.66
CA LEU A 255 -1.04 -12.00 0.46
C LEU A 255 -0.56 -13.40 0.05
N GLN A 256 -1.31 -14.10 -0.79
CA GLN A 256 -0.88 -15.37 -1.38
C GLN A 256 0.32 -15.21 -2.33
N ARG A 257 0.39 -14.13 -3.11
CA ARG A 257 1.50 -13.93 -4.06
C ARG A 257 2.81 -13.47 -3.40
N ILE A 258 2.72 -12.75 -2.28
CA ILE A 258 3.92 -12.29 -1.56
C ILE A 258 4.45 -13.39 -0.62
N TRP A 259 3.56 -14.14 0.05
CA TRP A 259 3.95 -15.08 1.11
C TRP A 259 3.48 -16.52 0.90
N GLY A 260 2.82 -16.82 -0.22
CA GLY A 260 2.22 -18.13 -0.45
C GLY A 260 1.16 -18.47 0.60
N GLY A 261 1.03 -19.77 0.87
CA GLY A 261 0.23 -20.28 1.98
C GLY A 261 1.00 -20.32 3.32
N GLN A 262 2.22 -19.77 3.37
CA GLN A 262 3.05 -19.82 4.58
C GLN A 262 2.64 -18.74 5.58
N GLN A 263 2.88 -19.03 6.86
CA GLN A 263 2.79 -18.00 7.89
C GLN A 263 3.94 -17.01 7.73
N LEU A 264 3.66 -15.75 8.10
CA LEU A 264 4.73 -14.75 8.22
C LEU A 264 5.71 -15.21 9.29
N THR A 265 6.99 -15.22 8.94
CA THR A 265 8.07 -15.62 9.85
C THR A 265 8.27 -14.61 10.99
N TYR A 266 7.93 -13.34 10.75
CA TYR A 266 7.96 -12.28 11.74
C TYR A 266 6.54 -11.93 12.18
N LYS A 267 6.39 -11.74 13.49
CA LYS A 267 5.11 -11.33 14.10
C LYS A 267 4.62 -10.04 13.46
N SER A 268 3.45 -10.06 12.84
CA SER A 268 2.93 -8.91 12.09
C SER A 268 1.59 -8.46 12.66
N TRP A 269 1.16 -7.25 12.31
CA TRP A 269 -0.01 -6.62 12.90
C TRP A 269 -0.93 -6.02 11.84
N ALA A 270 -2.23 -6.02 12.12
CA ALA A 270 -3.24 -5.34 11.34
C ALA A 270 -4.03 -4.38 12.22
N ILE A 271 -4.21 -3.16 11.72
CA ILE A 271 -5.03 -2.13 12.34
C ILE A 271 -6.39 -2.14 11.65
N GLN A 272 -7.42 -2.57 12.38
CA GLN A 272 -8.78 -2.67 11.86
C GLN A 272 -9.74 -2.11 12.91
N ASN A 273 -10.83 -1.51 12.46
CA ASN A 273 -11.90 -1.04 13.33
C ASN A 273 -13.08 -1.99 13.19
N ASP A 274 -13.50 -2.61 14.28
CA ASP A 274 -14.60 -3.58 14.32
C ASP A 274 -14.39 -4.77 13.35
N PRO A 275 -13.31 -5.55 13.52
CA PRO A 275 -12.98 -6.65 12.61
C PRO A 275 -14.02 -7.77 12.70
N ARG A 276 -14.48 -8.27 11.54
CA ARG A 276 -15.45 -9.38 11.48
C ARG A 276 -14.76 -10.71 11.78
N GLU A 277 -15.55 -11.71 12.15
CA GLU A 277 -15.06 -13.05 12.49
C GLU A 277 -14.18 -13.68 11.40
N LEU A 278 -14.55 -13.51 10.13
CA LEU A 278 -13.76 -13.97 8.99
C LEU A 278 -12.38 -13.28 8.92
N ASP A 279 -12.33 -11.98 9.20
CA ASP A 279 -11.10 -11.19 9.17
C ASP A 279 -10.17 -11.63 10.32
N ILE A 280 -10.74 -11.84 11.51
CA ILE A 280 -10.03 -12.38 12.70
C ILE A 280 -9.43 -13.75 12.39
N GLU A 281 -10.22 -14.67 11.86
CA GLU A 281 -9.78 -16.05 11.60
C GLU A 281 -8.75 -16.11 10.46
N PHE A 282 -8.92 -15.28 9.44
CA PHE A 282 -7.96 -15.20 8.34
C PHE A 282 -6.60 -14.71 8.83
N TRP A 283 -6.56 -13.60 9.58
CA TRP A 283 -5.30 -13.07 10.12
C TRP A 283 -4.64 -14.03 11.11
N ARG A 284 -5.43 -14.71 11.93
CA ARG A 284 -4.94 -15.77 12.84
C ARG A 284 -4.19 -16.86 12.08
N LYS A 285 -4.74 -17.36 10.97
CA LYS A 285 -4.07 -18.38 10.14
C LYS A 285 -2.74 -17.90 9.56
N ARG A 286 -2.59 -16.60 9.32
CA ARG A 286 -1.38 -15.96 8.79
C ARG A 286 -0.38 -15.53 9.88
N GLY A 287 -0.73 -15.66 11.17
CA GLY A 287 0.11 -15.23 12.28
C GLY A 287 0.13 -13.72 12.51
N VAL A 288 -0.92 -13.01 12.06
CA VAL A 288 -1.08 -11.55 12.19
C VAL A 288 -2.00 -11.23 13.35
N ASP A 289 -1.55 -10.36 14.26
CA ASP A 289 -2.37 -9.88 15.37
C ASP A 289 -3.18 -8.66 14.95
N ILE A 290 -4.44 -8.60 15.38
CA ILE A 290 -5.29 -7.44 15.13
C ILE A 290 -5.28 -6.55 16.37
N LEU A 291 -5.04 -5.26 16.16
CA LEU A 291 -5.40 -4.22 17.11
C LEU A 291 -6.71 -3.59 16.64
N ASP A 292 -7.77 -3.76 17.43
CA ASP A 292 -9.08 -3.19 17.15
C ASP A 292 -9.12 -1.72 17.59
N VAL A 293 -8.91 -0.82 16.63
CA VAL A 293 -8.85 0.62 16.84
C VAL A 293 -9.09 1.36 15.52
N GLU A 294 -9.72 2.52 15.61
CA GLU A 294 -9.89 3.43 14.48
C GLU A 294 -8.52 3.94 13.98
N LEU A 295 -8.32 3.94 12.66
CA LEU A 295 -7.01 4.14 12.04
C LEU A 295 -6.44 5.54 12.32
N ASN A 296 -7.26 6.60 12.28
CA ASN A 296 -6.82 7.96 12.57
C ASN A 296 -6.37 8.10 14.04
N SER A 297 -7.11 7.48 14.97
CA SER A 297 -6.74 7.40 16.38
C SER A 297 -5.43 6.63 16.58
N TYR A 298 -5.24 5.52 15.85
CA TYR A 298 -3.99 4.77 15.86
C TYR A 298 -2.80 5.58 15.38
N VAL A 299 -2.96 6.32 14.27
CA VAL A 299 -1.94 7.17 13.67
C VAL A 299 -1.49 8.25 14.66
N ALA A 300 -2.42 8.95 15.30
CA ALA A 300 -2.10 9.98 16.30
C ALA A 300 -1.31 9.39 17.49
N ALA A 301 -1.74 8.23 17.99
CA ALA A 301 -1.09 7.53 19.09
C ALA A 301 0.31 6.98 18.74
N LEU A 302 0.49 6.50 17.50
CA LEU A 302 1.79 6.04 17.00
C LEU A 302 2.75 7.22 16.82
N GLN A 303 2.29 8.33 16.23
CA GLN A 303 3.06 9.55 16.06
C GLN A 303 3.62 10.07 17.38
N ALA A 304 2.77 10.18 18.41
CA ALA A 304 3.18 10.67 19.73
C ALA A 304 4.31 9.80 20.33
N ARG A 305 4.23 8.47 20.17
CA ARG A 305 5.24 7.55 20.70
C ARG A 305 6.53 7.54 19.90
N LEU A 306 6.47 7.70 18.58
CA LEU A 306 7.67 7.85 17.74
C LEU A 306 8.40 9.16 18.06
N ALA A 307 7.67 10.25 18.27
CA ALA A 307 8.25 11.53 18.71
C ALA A 307 8.94 11.41 20.08
N ALA A 308 8.36 10.61 20.99
CA ALA A 308 8.88 10.33 22.32
C ALA A 308 10.02 9.29 22.37
N LEU A 309 10.44 8.71 21.25
CA LEU A 309 11.59 7.80 21.22
C LEU A 309 12.85 8.48 21.77
N PRO A 310 13.70 7.77 22.54
CA PRO A 310 14.98 8.31 22.98
C PRO A 310 15.93 8.50 21.79
N ILE A 311 16.99 9.27 22.00
CA ILE A 311 18.16 9.29 21.11
C ILE A 311 18.82 7.91 21.17
N SER A 312 19.16 7.34 20.03
CA SER A 312 19.80 6.04 19.90
C SER A 312 21.23 6.10 20.44
N GLU A 313 21.56 5.23 21.40
CA GLU A 313 22.93 5.08 21.92
C GLU A 313 23.84 4.36 20.92
N ASP A 314 23.26 3.50 20.08
CA ASP A 314 23.94 2.69 19.05
C ASP A 314 24.42 3.50 17.83
N GLY A 315 24.10 4.81 17.78
CA GLY A 315 24.44 5.73 16.68
C GLY A 315 25.64 6.65 16.96
N SER A 316 26.36 6.41 18.07
CA SER A 316 27.55 7.16 18.50
C SER A 316 28.83 6.59 17.89
#